data_AF-X1H556-F1
#
_entry.id   AF-X1H556-F1
#
_cell.length_a   1.000
_cell.length_b   1.000
_cell.length_c   1.000
_cell.angle_alpha   90.00
_cell.angle_beta   90.00
_cell.angle_gamma   90.00
#
_symmetry.space_group_name_H-M   'P 1'
#
loop_
_entity.id
_entity.type
_entity.pdbx_description
1 polymer ?
#
loop_
_entity_poly.entity_id
_entity_poly.type
_entity_poly.pdbx_seq_one_letter_code
_entity_poly.pdbx_strand_id
1 'polypeptide(L)'
;MTKPPEVKGVIAKEIYQAIKSENLWEVDLDADPKYVPWMYISNIIGRVLARMTGQGPSGPVTVKCTADGSLAVVQRGGAFDDYERLDHLFVATTERTTDGGTIEYQLIDSSEDFVDEPILPGYTVKNTTDNTYAVVTVVTTTQLSLDKDIMATAEKYIIIPYRDFTFAQQVTRIDIFTYDGKVDYQLTRDNVKAYGDKIELFEDSFYSLDFFTLKVRATAVTFLTATPTRSKVMG
;
A
#
# COMPACT_ATOMS: atom_id res chain seq x y z
N MET A 1 -22.26 -28.12 -55.16
CA MET A 1 -21.25 -28.80 -56.01
C MET A 1 -21.30 -30.27 -55.68
N THR A 2 -21.45 -31.14 -56.69
CA THR A 2 -21.47 -32.60 -56.54
C THR A 2 -20.07 -33.12 -56.18
N LYS A 3 -20.01 -34.11 -55.28
CA LYS A 3 -18.76 -34.75 -54.84
C LYS A 3 -17.98 -35.25 -56.07
N PRO A 4 -16.67 -34.93 -56.22
CA PRO A 4 -15.85 -35.47 -57.31
C PRO A 4 -15.85 -37.00 -57.28
N PRO A 5 -15.74 -37.67 -58.45
CA PRO A 5 -15.74 -39.13 -58.51
C PRO A 5 -14.57 -39.72 -57.70
N GLU A 6 -14.88 -40.68 -56.82
CA GLU A 6 -13.85 -41.40 -56.07
C GLU A 6 -12.99 -42.22 -57.04
N VAL A 7 -11.69 -41.91 -57.08
CA VAL A 7 -10.72 -42.65 -57.89
C VAL A 7 -10.47 -44.01 -57.24
N LYS A 8 -11.18 -45.04 -57.70
CA LYS A 8 -10.99 -46.42 -57.21
C LYS A 8 -9.58 -46.92 -57.55
N GLY A 9 -8.89 -47.48 -56.55
CA GLY A 9 -7.62 -48.19 -56.72
C GLY A 9 -6.36 -47.42 -56.33
N VAL A 10 -6.48 -46.22 -55.74
CA VAL A 10 -5.31 -45.45 -55.27
C VAL A 10 -5.19 -45.58 -53.75
N ILE A 11 -4.04 -46.04 -53.27
CA ILE A 11 -3.72 -46.02 -51.83
C ILE A 11 -3.41 -44.57 -51.45
N ALA A 12 -4.19 -44.00 -50.53
CA ALA A 12 -3.92 -42.67 -50.00
C ALA A 12 -2.53 -42.66 -49.34
N LYS A 13 -1.66 -41.75 -49.80
CA LYS A 13 -0.35 -41.52 -49.18
C LYS A 13 -0.46 -40.30 -48.28
N GLU A 14 -0.04 -40.47 -47.03
CA GLU A 14 0.16 -39.35 -46.13
C GLU A 14 1.51 -38.69 -46.46
N ILE A 15 1.49 -37.37 -46.70
CA ILE A 15 2.67 -36.59 -47.04
C ILE A 15 2.72 -35.41 -46.06
N TYR A 16 3.83 -35.29 -45.34
CA TYR A 16 4.10 -34.13 -44.49
C TYR A 16 4.64 -33.00 -45.37
N GLN A 17 3.99 -31.85 -45.36
CA GLN A 17 4.44 -30.63 -46.03
C GLN A 17 4.86 -29.57 -45.01
N ALA A 18 6.01 -28.93 -45.25
CA ALA A 18 6.45 -27.78 -44.47
C ALA A 18 6.03 -26.48 -45.17
N ILE A 19 5.55 -25.49 -44.40
CA ILE A 19 5.30 -24.12 -44.87
C ILE A 19 6.62 -23.35 -44.75
N LYS A 20 7.15 -22.84 -45.87
CA LYS A 20 8.41 -22.08 -45.90
C LYS A 20 8.21 -20.57 -45.95
N SER A 21 6.98 -20.10 -46.05
CA SER A 21 6.66 -18.67 -46.15
C SER A 21 6.91 -17.92 -44.85
N GLU A 22 7.59 -16.77 -44.95
CA GLU A 22 7.75 -15.82 -43.83
C GLU A 22 6.45 -15.05 -43.53
N ASN A 23 5.58 -14.90 -44.53
CA ASN A 23 4.27 -14.26 -44.42
C ASN A 23 3.15 -15.30 -44.59
N LEU A 24 2.41 -15.57 -43.52
CA LEU A 24 1.32 -16.56 -43.46
C LEU A 24 -0.01 -16.09 -44.08
N TRP A 25 0.03 -15.10 -44.98
CA TRP A 25 -1.16 -14.56 -45.63
C TRP A 25 -1.53 -15.39 -46.88
N GLU A 26 -2.83 -15.44 -47.17
CA GLU A 26 -3.47 -16.40 -48.09
C GLU A 26 -2.94 -16.44 -49.53
N VAL A 27 -2.12 -15.45 -49.94
CA VAL A 27 -1.65 -15.30 -51.32
C VAL A 27 -0.29 -15.94 -51.60
N ASP A 28 0.55 -16.19 -50.59
CA ASP A 28 1.97 -16.57 -50.76
C ASP A 28 2.39 -17.80 -49.92
N LEU A 29 1.53 -18.81 -49.79
CA LEU A 29 1.87 -20.07 -49.11
C LEU A 29 2.73 -20.96 -50.01
N ASP A 30 4.04 -21.05 -49.73
CA ASP A 30 4.98 -21.95 -50.39
C ASP A 30 5.13 -23.24 -49.57
N ALA A 31 4.81 -24.37 -50.21
CA ALA A 31 4.81 -25.68 -49.60
C ALA A 31 5.87 -26.58 -50.25
N ASP A 32 6.57 -27.36 -49.43
CA ASP A 32 7.53 -28.37 -49.89
C ASP A 32 7.12 -29.76 -49.41
N PRO A 33 6.87 -30.74 -50.30
CA PRO A 33 6.96 -30.68 -51.77
C PRO A 33 5.88 -29.82 -52.45
N LYS A 34 6.26 -29.15 -53.55
CA LYS A 34 5.41 -28.19 -54.28
C LYS A 34 4.20 -28.81 -55.01
N TYR A 35 4.27 -30.09 -55.37
CA TYR A 35 3.23 -30.75 -56.18
C TYR A 35 2.67 -31.98 -55.46
N VAL A 36 1.48 -31.83 -54.88
CA VAL A 36 0.69 -32.96 -54.33
C VAL A 36 -0.59 -33.10 -55.16
N PRO A 37 -0.84 -34.25 -55.83
CA PRO A 37 -1.94 -34.37 -56.79
C PRO A 37 -3.34 -34.20 -56.20
N TRP A 38 -3.51 -34.55 -54.92
CA TRP A 38 -4.77 -34.45 -54.19
C TRP A 38 -4.46 -34.10 -52.74
N MET A 39 -4.79 -32.87 -52.33
CA MET A 39 -4.60 -32.40 -50.96
C MET A 39 -5.96 -32.11 -50.33
N TYR A 40 -6.26 -32.74 -49.20
CA TYR A 40 -7.45 -32.44 -48.41
C TYR A 40 -7.01 -31.56 -47.23
N ILE A 41 -7.15 -30.25 -47.38
CA ILE A 41 -6.81 -29.31 -46.30
C ILE A 41 -7.97 -29.31 -45.29
N SER A 42 -7.82 -30.06 -44.20
CA SER A 42 -8.71 -29.96 -43.03
C SER A 42 -8.15 -28.97 -42.01
N ASN A 43 -7.75 -27.78 -42.44
CA ASN A 43 -7.28 -26.75 -41.51
C ASN A 43 -8.47 -25.93 -41.03
N ILE A 44 -8.91 -26.20 -39.79
CA ILE A 44 -9.66 -25.19 -39.02
C ILE A 44 -8.62 -24.19 -38.55
N ILE A 45 -8.46 -23.08 -39.28
CA ILE A 45 -7.65 -21.95 -38.80
C ILE A 45 -8.46 -21.25 -37.70
N GLY A 46 -8.25 -21.68 -36.45
CA GLY A 46 -8.80 -21.02 -35.27
C GLY A 46 -7.95 -19.80 -34.92
N ARG A 47 -8.37 -18.60 -35.32
CA ARG A 47 -7.72 -17.36 -34.86
C ARG A 47 -8.14 -17.08 -33.42
N VAL A 48 -7.23 -17.30 -32.48
CA VAL A 48 -7.41 -16.88 -31.08
C VAL A 48 -6.89 -15.45 -30.94
N LEU A 49 -7.81 -14.49 -30.89
CA LEU A 49 -7.48 -13.10 -30.57
C LEU A 49 -7.64 -12.90 -29.07
N ALA A 50 -6.53 -12.73 -28.35
CA ALA A 50 -6.58 -12.27 -26.96
C ALA A 50 -7.07 -10.82 -26.95
N ARG A 51 -8.22 -10.56 -26.33
CA ARG A 51 -8.74 -9.22 -26.09
C ARG A 51 -8.93 -9.04 -24.59
N MET A 52 -8.46 -7.91 -24.08
CA MET A 52 -8.75 -7.50 -22.71
C MET A 52 -10.15 -6.87 -22.68
N THR A 53 -11.01 -7.35 -21.79
CA THR A 53 -12.35 -6.80 -21.55
C THR A 53 -12.45 -6.38 -20.09
N GLY A 54 -13.09 -5.23 -19.84
CA GLY A 54 -13.40 -4.72 -18.51
C GLY A 54 -14.90 -4.53 -18.33
N GLN A 55 -15.36 -4.28 -17.10
CA GLN A 55 -16.77 -4.03 -16.82
C GLN A 55 -17.14 -2.56 -17.11
N GLY A 56 -18.08 -2.35 -18.03
CA GLY A 56 -18.70 -1.08 -18.40
C GLY A 56 -19.94 -0.72 -17.58
N PRO A 57 -20.57 0.46 -17.78
CA PRO A 57 -21.79 0.85 -17.05
C PRO A 57 -23.01 0.06 -17.53
N SER A 58 -22.92 -0.53 -18.73
CA SER A 58 -24.00 -1.26 -19.39
C SER A 58 -23.55 -2.68 -19.80
N GLY A 59 -22.50 -3.22 -19.16
CA GLY A 59 -21.95 -4.55 -19.46
C GLY A 59 -20.49 -4.53 -19.91
N PRO A 60 -19.95 -5.65 -20.42
CA PRO A 60 -18.54 -5.78 -20.78
C PRO A 60 -18.11 -4.82 -21.89
N VAL A 61 -16.93 -4.20 -21.76
CA VAL A 61 -16.36 -3.25 -22.72
C VAL A 61 -14.93 -3.68 -23.06
N THR A 62 -14.56 -3.61 -24.33
CA THR A 62 -13.18 -3.88 -24.76
C THR A 62 -12.25 -2.76 -24.31
N VAL A 63 -11.14 -3.11 -23.65
CA VAL A 63 -10.16 -2.13 -23.21
C VAL A 63 -9.33 -1.69 -24.41
N LYS A 64 -9.15 -0.37 -24.56
CA LYS A 64 -8.35 0.24 -25.63
C LYS A 64 -7.25 1.10 -25.00
N CYS A 65 -6.07 1.08 -25.60
CA CYS A 65 -5.04 2.07 -25.27
C CYS A 65 -5.43 3.44 -25.83
N THR A 66 -4.94 4.50 -25.19
CA THR A 66 -4.95 5.87 -25.72
C THR A 66 -3.97 6.01 -26.89
N ALA A 67 -4.02 7.15 -27.59
CA ALA A 67 -3.23 7.37 -28.81
C ALA A 67 -1.70 7.31 -28.60
N ASP A 68 -1.24 7.52 -27.37
CA ASP A 68 0.16 7.40 -26.95
C ASP A 68 0.56 5.98 -26.49
N GLY A 69 -0.37 5.01 -26.58
CA GLY A 69 -0.14 3.63 -26.18
C GLY A 69 -0.35 3.36 -24.68
N SER A 70 -0.71 4.36 -23.88
CA SER A 70 -1.01 4.15 -22.46
C SER A 70 -2.40 3.53 -22.25
N LEU A 71 -2.58 2.81 -21.14
CA LEU A 71 -3.86 2.21 -20.77
C LEU A 71 -4.57 3.15 -19.79
N ALA A 72 -5.59 3.87 -20.25
CA ALA A 72 -6.41 4.70 -19.38
C ALA A 72 -7.38 3.81 -18.57
N VAL A 73 -6.96 3.40 -17.38
CA VAL A 73 -7.84 2.77 -16.39
C VAL A 73 -8.53 3.89 -15.62
N VAL A 74 -9.73 4.27 -16.04
CA VAL A 74 -10.55 5.23 -15.28
C VAL A 74 -11.10 4.50 -14.06
N GLN A 75 -10.75 4.97 -12.87
CA GLN A 75 -11.30 4.48 -11.61
C GLN A 75 -12.82 4.66 -11.66
N ARG A 76 -13.58 3.56 -11.80
CA ARG A 76 -15.02 3.60 -11.53
C ARG A 76 -15.18 3.72 -10.03
N GLY A 77 -15.98 4.68 -9.59
CA GLY A 77 -16.27 4.94 -8.17
C GLY A 77 -16.64 3.69 -7.36
N GLY A 78 -17.25 2.67 -7.96
CA GLY A 78 -17.87 1.58 -7.21
C GLY A 78 -16.99 0.67 -6.31
N ALA A 79 -15.66 0.79 -6.31
CA ALA A 79 -14.81 0.08 -5.33
C ALA A 79 -14.20 1.01 -4.27
N PHE A 80 -14.33 2.33 -4.44
CA PHE A 80 -13.76 3.34 -3.56
C PHE A 80 -14.77 4.41 -3.11
N ASP A 81 -16.07 4.19 -3.32
CA ASP A 81 -17.10 5.20 -3.02
C ASP A 81 -17.32 5.44 -1.51
N ASP A 82 -16.93 4.51 -0.63
CA ASP A 82 -17.18 4.59 0.83
C ASP A 82 -15.89 4.58 1.68
N TYR A 83 -14.96 5.52 1.45
CA TYR A 83 -13.81 5.72 2.36
C TYR A 83 -14.04 6.92 3.29
N GLU A 84 -13.94 6.69 4.59
CA GLU A 84 -13.67 7.77 5.56
C GLU A 84 -12.17 8.07 5.51
N ARG A 85 -11.79 9.21 4.93
CA ARG A 85 -10.40 9.67 4.90
C ARG A 85 -10.12 10.54 6.12
N LEU A 86 -9.10 10.15 6.89
CA LEU A 86 -8.60 10.90 8.04
C LEU A 86 -7.12 11.21 7.82
N ASP A 87 -6.78 12.49 7.73
CA ASP A 87 -5.41 12.96 7.62
C ASP A 87 -4.94 13.54 8.96
N HIS A 88 -3.66 13.37 9.28
CA HIS A 88 -3.05 14.00 10.45
C HIS A 88 -1.58 14.30 10.19
N LEU A 89 -1.16 15.50 10.60
CA LEU A 89 0.23 15.91 10.62
C LEU A 89 0.74 15.84 12.05
N PHE A 90 1.75 15.01 12.29
CA PHE A 90 2.45 14.97 13.57
C PHE A 90 3.50 16.09 13.62
N VAL A 91 3.58 16.78 14.75
CA VAL A 91 4.61 17.79 15.03
C VAL A 91 5.19 17.48 16.41
N ALA A 92 6.46 17.07 16.48
CA ALA A 92 7.17 16.95 17.75
C ALA A 92 7.47 18.33 18.34
N THR A 93 7.59 18.37 19.67
CA THR A 93 8.20 19.52 20.32
C THR A 93 9.68 19.62 19.98
N THR A 94 10.22 20.82 20.05
CA THR A 94 11.67 21.02 19.93
C THR A 94 12.36 20.38 21.14
N GLU A 95 13.65 20.02 21.02
CA GLU A 95 14.43 19.56 22.17
C GLU A 95 14.54 20.66 23.22
N ARG A 96 14.24 20.29 24.47
CA ARG A 96 14.22 21.17 25.64
C ARG A 96 15.07 20.57 26.75
N THR A 97 15.25 21.31 27.85
CA THR A 97 16.02 20.89 29.01
C THR A 97 15.19 21.14 30.26
N THR A 98 15.08 20.15 31.15
CA THR A 98 14.35 20.33 32.42
C THR A 98 14.98 21.41 33.28
N ASP A 99 14.20 21.96 34.21
CA ASP A 99 14.68 22.99 35.14
C ASP A 99 15.59 22.43 36.26
N GLY A 100 15.82 21.12 36.26
CA GLY A 100 16.64 20.42 37.25
C GLY A 100 15.87 19.95 38.49
N GLY A 101 14.58 20.27 38.61
CA GLY A 101 13.71 19.68 39.62
C GLY A 101 13.52 18.19 39.38
N THR A 102 13.80 17.37 40.39
CA THR A 102 13.64 15.91 40.31
C THR A 102 12.57 15.45 41.29
N ILE A 103 11.47 14.92 40.76
CA ILE A 103 10.45 14.16 41.49
C ILE A 103 10.27 12.86 40.72
N GLU A 104 10.19 11.72 41.42
CA GLU A 104 10.01 10.42 40.77
C GLU A 104 8.79 10.45 39.82
N TYR A 105 8.96 9.88 38.63
CA TYR A 105 7.91 9.78 37.62
C TYR A 105 7.40 11.14 37.13
N GLN A 106 8.19 12.20 37.23
CA GLN A 106 7.82 13.52 36.75
C GLN A 106 8.88 14.13 35.85
N LEU A 107 8.41 14.83 34.83
CA LEU A 107 9.18 15.83 34.11
C LEU A 107 8.71 17.20 34.60
N ILE A 108 9.65 17.99 35.13
CA ILE A 108 9.40 19.34 35.62
C ILE A 108 10.15 20.32 34.71
N ASP A 109 9.41 21.26 34.14
CA ASP A 109 9.97 22.34 33.35
C ASP A 109 9.13 23.60 33.57
N SER A 110 9.53 24.40 34.56
CA SER A 110 8.87 25.66 34.89
C SER A 110 8.98 26.74 33.82
N SER A 111 9.79 26.53 32.77
CA SER A 111 9.91 27.46 31.65
C SER A 111 8.90 27.21 30.53
N GLU A 112 8.18 26.09 30.57
CA GLU A 112 7.25 25.65 29.54
C GLU A 112 5.78 25.70 30.02
N ASP A 113 4.86 25.79 29.06
CA ASP A 113 3.42 25.65 29.31
C ASP A 113 2.87 24.44 28.52
N PHE A 114 2.90 23.26 29.14
CA PHE A 114 2.46 22.02 28.50
C PHE A 114 0.96 21.98 28.20
N VAL A 115 0.15 22.85 28.84
CA VAL A 115 -1.30 22.92 28.60
C VAL A 115 -1.59 23.77 27.36
N ASP A 116 -0.84 24.84 27.15
CA ASP A 116 -0.96 25.69 25.94
C ASP A 116 -0.34 25.03 24.70
N GLU A 117 0.52 24.02 24.88
CA GLU A 117 1.17 23.22 23.82
C GLU A 117 0.37 21.99 23.33
N PRO A 118 -0.96 22.06 23.39
CA PRO A 118 -1.90 20.92 23.44
C PRO A 118 -1.33 19.52 23.74
N ILE A 119 -0.45 19.36 24.74
CA ILE A 119 0.09 18.05 25.10
C ILE A 119 -1.00 17.22 25.77
N LEU A 120 -1.16 15.96 25.34
CA LEU A 120 -2.20 15.07 25.86
C LEU A 120 -1.60 13.86 26.58
N PRO A 121 -2.29 13.35 27.62
CA PRO A 121 -1.97 12.04 28.17
C PRO A 121 -1.92 10.96 27.08
N GLY A 122 -0.89 10.13 27.14
CA GLY A 122 -0.53 9.11 26.16
C GLY A 122 0.61 9.53 25.21
N TYR A 123 0.99 10.81 25.18
CA TYR A 123 2.19 11.26 24.45
C TYR A 123 3.43 10.58 25.04
N THR A 124 4.46 10.39 24.22
CA THR A 124 5.72 9.78 24.68
C THR A 124 6.76 10.86 24.92
N VAL A 125 7.31 10.92 26.14
CA VAL A 125 8.51 11.68 26.43
C VAL A 125 9.71 10.80 26.12
N LYS A 126 10.62 11.33 25.30
CA LYS A 126 11.95 10.75 25.10
C LYS A 126 12.96 11.63 25.84
N ASN A 127 13.65 11.06 26.82
CA ASN A 127 14.86 11.66 27.35
C ASN A 127 15.97 11.46 26.31
N THR A 128 16.49 12.55 25.76
CA THR A 128 17.51 12.51 24.70
C THR A 128 18.93 12.40 25.27
N THR A 129 19.13 12.67 26.57
CA THR A 129 20.38 12.40 27.28
C THR A 129 20.63 10.90 27.38
N ASP A 130 19.64 10.16 27.89
CA ASP A 130 19.79 8.74 28.25
C ASP A 130 19.15 7.77 27.25
N ASN A 131 18.44 8.29 26.25
CA ASN A 131 17.69 7.51 25.26
C ASN A 131 16.65 6.55 25.90
N THR A 132 16.02 7.03 26.98
CA THR A 132 14.91 6.36 27.67
C THR A 132 13.57 6.99 27.28
N TYR A 133 12.48 6.25 27.50
CA TYR A 133 11.14 6.62 27.05
C TYR A 133 10.12 6.37 28.16
N ALA A 134 9.20 7.31 28.30
CA ALA A 134 8.05 7.20 29.20
C ALA A 134 6.80 7.80 28.56
N VAL A 135 5.64 7.33 28.98
CA VAL A 135 4.33 7.80 28.53
C VAL A 135 3.80 8.83 29.51
N VAL A 136 3.30 9.95 29.01
CA VAL A 136 2.62 10.98 29.80
C VAL A 136 1.30 10.43 30.33
N THR A 137 1.10 10.46 31.64
CA THR A 137 -0.12 10.02 32.31
C THR A 137 -1.01 11.18 32.74
N VAL A 138 -0.41 12.32 33.11
CA VAL A 138 -1.11 13.55 33.50
C VAL A 138 -0.33 14.77 32.99
N VAL A 139 -1.05 15.79 32.55
CA VAL A 139 -0.49 17.06 32.06
C VAL A 139 -0.93 18.18 33.00
N THR A 140 0.02 19.00 33.43
CA THR A 140 -0.21 20.28 34.12
C THR A 140 0.61 21.36 33.41
N THR A 141 0.42 22.63 33.75
CA THR A 141 1.11 23.76 33.08
C THR A 141 2.61 23.54 32.99
N THR A 142 3.29 23.17 34.09
CA THR A 142 4.76 23.09 34.15
C THR A 142 5.30 21.70 34.45
N GLN A 143 4.42 20.68 34.52
CA GLN A 143 4.81 19.32 34.89
C GLN A 143 4.03 18.27 34.12
N LEU A 144 4.73 17.19 33.75
CA LEU A 144 4.15 15.98 33.19
C LEU A 144 4.38 14.83 34.16
N SER A 145 3.31 14.11 34.53
CA SER A 145 3.46 12.81 35.19
C SER A 145 3.72 11.74 34.15
N LEU A 146 4.63 10.82 34.45
CA LEU A 146 5.13 9.79 33.55
C LEU A 146 4.80 8.40 34.09
N ASP A 147 4.72 7.39 33.23
CA ASP A 147 4.52 5.99 33.65
C ASP A 147 5.81 5.33 34.18
N LYS A 148 6.96 5.95 33.91
CA LYS A 148 8.29 5.51 34.29
C LYS A 148 9.16 6.71 34.65
N ASP A 149 10.05 6.50 35.60
CA ASP A 149 11.03 7.49 35.97
C ASP A 149 12.16 7.50 34.95
N ILE A 150 12.29 8.62 34.22
CA ILE A 150 13.25 8.76 33.12
C ILE A 150 14.00 10.09 33.16
N MET A 151 13.75 10.98 34.12
CA MET A 151 14.35 12.31 34.15
C MET A 151 15.23 12.49 35.39
N ALA A 152 16.48 12.87 35.19
CA ALA A 152 17.38 13.38 36.22
C ALA A 152 17.55 14.90 36.08
N THR A 153 18.48 15.47 36.87
CA THR A 153 18.71 16.92 36.92
C THR A 153 19.25 17.46 35.60
N ALA A 154 18.55 18.45 35.02
CA ALA A 154 18.95 19.22 33.85
C ALA A 154 19.17 18.37 32.59
N GLU A 155 18.32 17.37 32.40
CA GLU A 155 18.36 16.49 31.23
C GLU A 155 17.48 16.99 30.10
N LYS A 156 17.82 16.54 28.89
CA LYS A 156 17.16 16.95 27.67
C LYS A 156 16.03 16.03 27.28
N TYR A 157 15.00 16.58 26.68
CA TYR A 157 13.85 15.80 26.25
C TYR A 157 13.19 16.33 24.99
N ILE A 158 12.47 15.45 24.30
CA ILE A 158 11.47 15.78 23.28
C ILE A 158 10.16 15.08 23.61
N ILE A 159 9.04 15.67 23.17
CA ILE A 159 7.71 15.10 23.33
C ILE A 159 7.19 14.68 21.97
N ILE A 160 6.80 13.41 21.91
CA ILE A 160 6.41 12.70 20.71
C ILE A 160 4.89 12.47 20.76
N PRO A 161 4.12 13.10 19.86
CA PRO A 161 2.67 12.97 19.83
C PRO A 161 2.20 11.59 19.36
N TYR A 162 1.01 11.20 19.85
CA TYR A 162 0.18 10.18 19.21
C TYR A 162 -1.16 10.77 18.78
N ARG A 163 -1.84 10.07 17.89
CA ARG A 163 -3.19 10.38 17.44
C ARG A 163 -4.05 9.13 17.47
N ASP A 164 -5.19 9.24 18.15
CA ASP A 164 -6.27 8.27 18.02
C ASP A 164 -7.24 8.73 16.93
N PHE A 165 -7.45 7.86 15.95
CA PHE A 165 -8.52 7.93 14.97
C PHE A 165 -9.64 6.99 15.42
N THR A 166 -10.85 7.50 15.48
CA THR A 166 -12.05 6.70 15.76
C THR A 166 -12.99 6.87 14.57
N PHE A 167 -13.30 5.77 13.90
CA PHE A 167 -14.18 5.77 12.75
C PHE A 167 -15.65 5.88 13.19
N ALA A 168 -16.50 6.43 12.33
CA ALA A 168 -17.93 6.57 12.63
C ALA A 168 -18.64 5.21 12.81
N GLN A 169 -18.09 4.16 12.18
CA GLN A 169 -18.54 2.78 12.27
C GLN A 169 -17.35 1.82 12.16
N GLN A 170 -17.53 0.55 12.54
CA GLN A 170 -16.48 -0.45 12.37
C GLN A 170 -16.22 -0.68 10.87
N VAL A 171 -14.96 -0.53 10.46
CA VAL A 171 -14.53 -0.79 9.08
C VAL A 171 -13.91 -2.18 8.98
N THR A 172 -14.02 -2.79 7.80
CA THR A 172 -13.52 -4.15 7.50
C THR A 172 -12.15 -4.16 6.83
N ARG A 173 -11.75 -3.03 6.26
CA ARG A 173 -10.48 -2.80 5.60
C ARG A 173 -9.95 -1.44 6.01
N ILE A 174 -8.63 -1.35 6.14
CA ILE A 174 -7.94 -0.09 6.34
C ILE A 174 -6.75 0.02 5.39
N ASP A 175 -6.61 1.22 4.83
CA ASP A 175 -5.47 1.63 4.02
C ASP A 175 -4.72 2.71 4.79
N ILE A 176 -3.43 2.48 5.04
CA ILE A 176 -2.57 3.37 5.80
C ILE A 176 -1.44 3.83 4.88
N PHE A 177 -1.30 5.14 4.76
CA PHE A 177 -0.19 5.76 4.04
C PHE A 177 0.63 6.61 5.01
N THR A 178 1.93 6.37 5.07
CA THR A 178 2.86 7.17 5.89
C THR A 178 3.73 7.99 4.95
N TYR A 179 3.50 9.30 4.93
CA TYR A 179 4.21 10.22 4.04
C TYR A 179 5.63 10.52 4.50
N ASP A 180 5.90 10.53 5.81
CA ASP A 180 7.20 10.90 6.37
C ASP A 180 7.47 10.20 7.71
N GLY A 181 8.74 10.03 8.03
CA GLY A 181 9.23 9.51 9.30
C GLY A 181 8.95 8.03 9.53
N LYS A 182 8.92 7.65 10.81
CA LYS A 182 8.49 6.32 11.26
C LYS A 182 7.26 6.50 12.14
N VAL A 183 6.21 5.73 11.87
CA VAL A 183 4.96 5.75 12.65
C VAL A 183 4.61 4.32 13.05
N ASP A 184 4.37 4.11 14.33
CA ASP A 184 3.82 2.88 14.88
C ASP A 184 2.29 2.98 14.86
N TYR A 185 1.62 2.08 14.16
CA TYR A 185 0.17 1.95 14.15
C TYR A 185 -0.27 0.80 15.03
N GLN A 186 -1.31 1.00 15.81
CA GLN A 186 -2.00 -0.06 16.56
C GLN A 186 -3.49 0.02 16.29
N LEU A 187 -4.13 -1.14 16.13
CA LEU A 187 -5.55 -1.22 15.82
C LEU A 187 -6.32 -1.87 16.97
N THR A 188 -7.59 -1.51 17.11
CA THR A 188 -8.54 -2.23 17.97
C THR A 188 -9.88 -2.39 17.28
N ARG A 189 -10.53 -3.52 17.54
CA ARG A 189 -11.82 -3.87 16.97
C ARG A 189 -12.97 -3.03 17.51
N ASP A 190 -12.85 -2.57 18.75
CA ASP A 190 -13.92 -1.86 19.47
C ASP A 190 -13.34 -0.76 20.36
N ASN A 191 -14.21 -0.01 21.04
CA ASN A 191 -13.81 1.09 21.92
C ASN A 191 -13.35 0.65 23.31
N VAL A 192 -13.46 -0.64 23.63
CA VAL A 192 -13.30 -1.14 25.01
C VAL A 192 -12.01 -1.93 25.17
N LYS A 193 -11.60 -2.67 24.16
CA LYS A 193 -10.40 -3.50 24.17
C LYS A 193 -9.14 -2.64 24.03
N ALA A 194 -8.09 -3.13 24.68
CA ALA A 194 -6.76 -2.61 24.48
C ALA A 194 -6.33 -2.71 23.01
N TYR A 195 -5.47 -1.79 22.60
CA TYR A 195 -4.82 -1.83 21.30
C TYR A 195 -4.00 -3.11 21.14
N GLY A 196 -4.02 -3.66 19.92
CA GLY A 196 -3.21 -4.82 19.57
C GLY A 196 -1.72 -4.49 19.40
N ASP A 197 -1.00 -5.44 18.80
CA ASP A 197 0.42 -5.29 18.48
C ASP A 197 0.67 -4.14 17.50
N LYS A 198 1.91 -3.65 17.50
CA LYS A 198 2.35 -2.54 16.66
C LYS A 198 2.64 -2.98 15.24
N ILE A 199 2.21 -2.16 14.29
CA ILE A 199 2.58 -2.21 12.89
C ILE A 199 3.48 -1.01 12.62
N GLU A 200 4.75 -1.27 12.33
CA GLU A 200 5.72 -0.21 12.05
C GLU A 200 5.70 0.13 10.55
N LEU A 201 5.42 1.38 10.21
CA LEU A 201 5.50 1.89 8.85
C LEU A 201 6.52 3.03 8.77
N PHE A 202 7.18 3.13 7.62
CA PHE A 202 8.22 4.12 7.33
C PHE A 202 7.71 5.12 6.29
N GLU A 203 8.49 6.16 6.04
CA GLU A 203 8.31 7.11 4.94
C GLU A 203 7.98 6.39 3.62
N ASP A 204 7.07 6.97 2.85
CA ASP A 204 6.56 6.45 1.57
C ASP A 204 6.02 5.01 1.63
N SER A 205 5.61 4.54 2.81
CA SER A 205 5.03 3.20 2.96
C SER A 205 3.51 3.24 2.83
N PHE A 206 2.99 2.30 2.03
CA PHE A 206 1.58 1.98 1.95
C PHE A 206 1.32 0.60 2.55
N TYR A 207 0.32 0.49 3.40
CA TYR A 207 -0.09 -0.77 4.02
C TYR A 207 -1.61 -0.89 3.97
N SER A 208 -2.10 -2.01 3.43
CA SER A 208 -3.52 -2.31 3.32
C SER A 208 -3.80 -3.63 4.01
N LEU A 209 -4.83 -3.68 4.86
CA LEU A 209 -5.15 -4.87 5.63
C LEU A 209 -6.66 -5.05 5.84
N ASP A 210 -7.10 -6.30 5.78
CA ASP A 210 -8.47 -6.70 6.08
C ASP A 210 -8.60 -7.04 7.57
N PHE A 211 -9.14 -6.11 8.35
CA PHE A 211 -9.35 -6.27 9.78
C PHE A 211 -10.51 -5.42 10.26
N PHE A 212 -11.34 -6.01 11.12
CA PHE A 212 -12.41 -5.28 11.79
C PHE A 212 -11.81 -4.29 12.78
N THR A 213 -11.75 -3.01 12.43
CA THR A 213 -11.23 -1.94 13.29
C THR A 213 -12.26 -0.84 13.47
N LEU A 214 -12.30 -0.28 14.68
CA LEU A 214 -13.08 0.92 14.99
C LEU A 214 -12.16 2.08 15.40
N LYS A 215 -10.98 1.77 15.94
CA LYS A 215 -9.98 2.77 16.29
C LYS A 215 -8.58 2.38 15.83
N VAL A 216 -7.83 3.40 15.44
CA VAL A 216 -6.41 3.30 15.10
C VAL A 216 -5.67 4.30 15.96
N ARG A 217 -4.61 3.85 16.63
CA ARG A 217 -3.63 4.72 17.25
C ARG A 217 -2.43 4.80 16.35
N ALA A 218 -2.02 6.01 15.99
CA ALA A 218 -0.79 6.27 15.28
C ALA A 218 0.13 7.05 16.22
N THR A 219 1.31 6.50 16.50
CA THR A 219 2.32 7.11 17.34
C THR A 219 3.53 7.40 16.48
N ALA A 220 3.87 8.68 16.30
CA ALA A 220 5.10 9.03 15.63
C ALA A 220 6.29 8.49 16.45
N VAL A 221 7.37 8.05 15.81
CA VAL A 221 8.56 7.53 16.50
C VAL A 221 9.77 8.42 16.21
N THR A 222 9.89 8.95 14.99
CA THR A 222 10.99 9.84 14.58
C THR A 222 10.54 10.90 13.60
N PHE A 223 11.00 12.14 13.82
CA PHE A 223 10.73 13.32 12.97
C PHE A 223 11.96 13.85 12.23
N LEU A 224 13.16 13.51 12.70
CA LEU A 224 14.36 14.31 12.39
C LEU A 224 15.22 13.75 11.25
N THR A 225 14.86 12.60 10.70
CA THR A 225 15.53 12.06 9.52
C THR A 225 14.55 11.18 8.77
N ALA A 226 14.21 11.60 7.55
CA ALA A 226 13.83 10.69 6.46
C ALA A 226 14.78 9.50 6.53
N THR A 227 14.30 8.36 7.02
CA THR A 227 15.12 7.15 7.01
C THR A 227 15.03 6.66 5.58
N PRO A 228 16.12 6.72 4.79
CA PRO A 228 16.04 6.38 3.38
C PRO A 228 15.44 4.98 3.26
N THR A 229 14.27 4.90 2.63
CA THR A 229 13.64 3.64 2.27
C THR A 229 14.66 2.82 1.48
N ARG A 230 14.68 1.49 1.72
CA ARG A 230 15.51 0.51 0.99
C ARG A 230 15.43 0.64 -0.55
N SER A 231 14.47 1.38 -1.09
CA SER A 231 14.33 1.66 -2.52
C SER A 231 15.33 2.68 -3.07
N LYS A 232 16.04 3.47 -2.26
CA LYS A 232 17.05 4.44 -2.74
C LYS A 232 18.47 3.86 -2.88
N VAL A 233 18.66 2.57 -2.64
CA VAL A 233 19.97 1.89 -2.75
C VAL A 233 20.12 1.08 -4.05
N MET A 234 19.14 1.13 -4.96
CA MET A 234 19.31 0.57 -6.31
C MET A 234 19.81 1.69 -7.23
N GLY A 235 21.13 1.88 -7.20
CA GLY A 235 21.86 2.50 -8.31
C GLY A 235 21.91 1.59 -9.53
#